data_AF-G2NNC0-F1
#
_entry.id   AF-G2NNC0-F1
#
_cell.length_a   1.000
_cell.length_b   1.000
_cell.length_c   1.000
_cell.angle_alpha   90.00
_cell.angle_beta   90.00
_cell.angle_gamma   90.00
#
_symmetry.space_group_name_H-M   'P 1'
#
loop_
_entity.id
_entity.type
_entity.pdbx_description
1 polymer ?
#
loop_
_entity_poly.entity_id
_entity_poly.type
_entity_poly.pdbx_seq_one_letter_code
_entity_poly.pdbx_strand_id
1 'polypeptide(L)' 'MESPEPLPGLTPDPPAGPARPAARRPVRCALCGRPLTGAESRRTGLGPDCDAKLHPPGPDIRTRRHEVEQDPLPGT' A
#
# COMPACT_ATOMS: atom_id res chain seq x y z
N MET A 1 -20.62 33.94 32.54
CA MET A 1 -20.32 33.31 31.24
C MET A 1 -18.97 32.62 31.41
N GLU A 2 -18.97 31.47 32.10
CA GLU A 2 -17.72 30.82 32.52
C GLU A 2 -17.20 29.97 31.35
N SER A 3 -15.99 30.26 30.90
CA SER A 3 -15.35 29.56 29.78
C SER A 3 -14.86 28.20 30.28
N PRO A 4 -15.18 27.07 29.62
CA PRO A 4 -14.73 25.76 30.07
C PRO A 4 -13.20 25.66 29.93
N GLU A 5 -12.52 25.35 31.02
CA GLU A 5 -11.08 25.11 31.02
C GLU A 5 -10.75 23.81 30.26
N PRO A 6 -9.72 23.80 29.41
CA PRO A 6 -9.37 22.61 28.62
C PRO A 6 -8.79 21.52 29.52
N LEU A 7 -9.29 20.30 29.35
CA LEU A 7 -8.80 19.11 30.05
C LEU A 7 -7.31 18.84 29.70
N PRO A 8 -6.45 18.57 30.71
CA PRO A 8 -5.04 18.30 30.49
C PRO A 8 -4.86 17.01 29.66
N GLY A 9 -4.19 17.12 28.52
CA GLY A 9 -3.86 16.00 27.62
C GLY A 9 -4.64 15.95 26.31
N LEU A 10 -5.59 16.88 26.07
CA LEU A 10 -6.31 16.98 24.79
C LEU A 10 -5.70 17.98 23.80
N THR A 11 -4.71 18.77 24.20
CA THR A 11 -3.97 19.65 23.29
C THR A 11 -2.81 18.89 22.66
N PRO A 12 -2.81 18.67 21.34
CA PRO A 12 -1.65 18.11 20.66
C PRO A 12 -0.44 19.01 20.89
N ASP A 13 0.71 18.40 21.22
CA ASP A 13 1.98 19.11 21.26
C ASP A 13 2.22 19.84 19.93
N PRO A 14 2.72 21.10 19.94
CA PRO A 14 3.02 21.80 18.70
C PRO A 14 3.99 20.94 17.87
N PRO A 15 3.77 20.82 16.54
CA PRO A 15 4.63 20.00 15.72
C PRO A 15 6.05 20.54 15.82
N ALA A 16 6.98 19.68 16.27
CA ALA A 16 8.40 19.96 16.23
C ALA A 16 8.74 20.48 14.83
N GLY A 17 9.29 21.71 14.76
CA GLY A 17 9.66 22.39 13.51
C GLY A 17 10.48 21.49 12.58
N PRO A 18 10.62 21.84 11.28
CA PRO A 18 10.90 20.91 10.19
C PRO A 18 12.11 20.03 10.49
N ALA A 19 11.85 18.90 11.11
CA ALA A 19 12.85 17.91 11.42
C ALA A 19 13.33 17.39 10.08
N ARG A 20 14.61 17.61 9.76
CA ARG A 20 15.28 16.88 8.67
C ARG A 20 14.83 15.44 8.82
N PRO A 21 14.20 14.82 7.80
CA PRO A 21 13.61 13.51 7.98
C PRO A 21 14.72 12.60 8.47
N ALA A 22 14.64 12.20 9.75
CA ALA A 22 15.57 11.26 10.34
C ALA A 22 15.67 10.11 9.36
N ALA A 23 16.89 9.72 8.97
CA ALA A 23 17.11 8.71 7.94
C ALA A 23 16.21 7.51 8.25
N ARG A 24 15.13 7.37 7.49
CA ARG A 24 14.09 6.39 7.79
C ARG A 24 14.76 5.03 7.70
N ARG A 25 14.51 4.16 8.69
CA ARG A 25 15.05 2.80 8.66
C ARG A 25 14.70 2.16 7.32
N PRO A 26 15.65 1.51 6.64
CA PRO A 26 15.38 0.92 5.34
C PRO A 26 14.33 -0.18 5.49
N VAL A 27 13.30 -0.12 4.66
CA VAL A 27 12.31 -1.21 4.55
C VAL A 27 13.03 -2.44 4.00
N ARG A 28 12.71 -3.62 4.54
CA ARG A 28 13.35 -4.88 4.17
C ARG A 28 12.33 -5.85 3.57
N CYS A 29 12.80 -6.70 2.67
CA CYS A 29 12.00 -7.80 2.12
C CYS A 29 11.58 -8.76 3.24
N ALA A 30 10.30 -9.10 3.32
CA ALA A 30 9.79 -10.06 4.30
C ALA A 30 10.35 -11.48 4.10
N LEU A 31 10.72 -11.87 2.87
CA LEU A 31 11.25 -13.20 2.56
C LEU A 31 12.77 -13.32 2.75
N CYS A 32 13.55 -12.37 2.24
CA CYS A 32 15.02 -12.48 2.20
C CYS A 32 15.77 -11.43 3.04
N GLY A 33 15.06 -10.49 3.66
CA GLY A 33 15.65 -9.47 4.53
C GLY A 33 16.49 -8.38 3.84
N ARG A 34 16.66 -8.44 2.52
CA ARG A 34 17.40 -7.44 1.72
C ARG A 34 16.69 -6.08 1.75
N PRO A 35 17.44 -4.96 1.75
CA PRO A 35 16.85 -3.62 1.74
C PRO A 35 16.11 -3.36 0.42
N LEU A 36 14.93 -2.75 0.52
CA LEU A 36 14.07 -2.43 -0.61
C LEU A 36 14.33 -0.99 -1.10
N THR A 37 14.83 -0.87 -2.32
CA THR A 37 15.16 0.42 -2.95
C THR A 37 14.02 0.97 -3.80
N GLY A 38 13.22 0.09 -4.43
CA GLY A 38 12.07 0.45 -5.26
C GLY A 38 10.83 0.84 -4.47
N ALA A 39 10.09 1.85 -4.94
CA ALA A 39 8.87 2.33 -4.27
C ALA A 39 7.74 1.29 -4.27
N GLU A 40 7.61 0.51 -5.33
CA GLU A 40 6.67 -0.60 -5.41
C GLU A 40 7.03 -1.72 -4.44
N SER A 41 8.28 -2.18 -4.45
CA SER A 41 8.76 -3.18 -3.49
C SER A 41 8.55 -2.73 -2.04
N ARG A 42 8.80 -1.44 -1.72
CA ARG A 42 8.52 -0.90 -0.39
C ARG A 42 7.04 -0.95 -0.01
N ARG A 43 6.13 -0.78 -0.97
CA ARG A 43 4.67 -0.85 -0.73
C ARG A 43 4.21 -2.28 -0.51
N THR A 44 4.73 -3.24 -1.27
CA THR A 44 4.36 -4.66 -1.14
C THR A 44 5.11 -5.39 -0.03
N GLY A 45 6.24 -4.84 0.43
CA GLY A 45 7.11 -5.47 1.44
C GLY A 45 7.98 -6.61 0.88
N LEU A 46 8.00 -6.79 -0.44
CA LEU A 46 8.74 -7.86 -1.12
C LEU A 46 9.69 -7.29 -2.16
N GLY A 47 10.91 -7.85 -2.21
CA GLY A 47 11.87 -7.53 -3.26
C GLY A 47 11.43 -8.13 -4.60
N PRO A 48 11.84 -7.57 -5.76
CA PRO A 48 11.35 -7.97 -7.07
C PRO A 48 11.53 -9.48 -7.35
N ASP A 49 12.69 -10.04 -7.01
CA ASP A 49 12.95 -11.48 -7.18
C ASP A 49 12.08 -12.35 -6.27
N CYS A 50 11.74 -11.85 -5.08
CA CYS A 50 10.92 -12.58 -4.10
C CYS A 50 9.44 -12.49 -4.44
N ASP A 51 9.01 -11.34 -4.94
CA ASP A 51 7.65 -11.10 -5.40
C ASP A 51 7.34 -11.94 -6.63
N ALA A 52 8.22 -11.97 -7.64
CA ALA A 52 8.02 -12.80 -8.84
C ALA A 52 7.95 -14.32 -8.55
N LYS A 53 8.55 -14.78 -7.44
CA LYS A 53 8.43 -16.18 -6.99
C LYS A 53 7.06 -16.50 -6.42
N LEU A 54 6.42 -15.53 -5.76
CA LEU A 54 5.10 -15.69 -5.13
C LEU A 54 3.95 -15.33 -6.09
N HIS A 55 4.18 -14.33 -6.93
CA HIS A 55 3.25 -13.76 -7.89
C HIS A 55 3.89 -13.84 -9.27
N PRO A 56 3.95 -15.04 -9.87
CA PRO A 56 4.46 -15.16 -11.23
C PRO A 56 3.60 -14.29 -12.16
N PRO A 57 4.20 -13.58 -13.12
CA PRO A 57 3.44 -12.82 -14.10
C PRO A 57 2.44 -13.78 -14.77
N GLY A 58 1.20 -13.33 -14.88
CA GLY A 58 0.16 -14.09 -15.56
C GLY A 58 0.66 -14.49 -16.95
N PRO A 59 0.28 -15.68 -17.45
CA PRO A 59 0.63 -16.07 -18.81
C PRO A 59 0.17 -14.97 -19.78
N ASP A 60 0.97 -14.71 -20.83
CA ASP A 60 0.62 -13.80 -21.92
C ASP A 60 -0.48 -14.41 -22.79
N ILE A 61 -1.65 -14.63 -22.16
CA ILE A 61 -2.85 -15.12 -22.81
C ILE A 61 -3.47 -13.88 -23.44
N ARG A 62 -3.39 -13.82 -24.77
CA ARG A 62 -4.26 -12.92 -25.53
C ARG A 62 -5.69 -13.35 -25.27
N THR A 63 -6.40 -12.60 -24.44
CA THR A 63 -7.84 -12.75 -24.29
C THR A 63 -8.47 -12.34 -25.62
N ARG A 64 -8.68 -13.31 -26.52
CA ARG A 64 -9.62 -13.10 -27.61
C ARG A 64 -10.96 -12.82 -26.97
N ARG A 65 -11.50 -11.62 -27.17
CA ARG A 65 -12.87 -11.31 -26.79
C ARG A 65 -13.76 -12.24 -27.58
N HIS A 66 -14.31 -13.26 -26.93
CA HIS A 66 -15.33 -14.09 -27.52
C HIS A 66 -16.67 -13.36 -27.31
N GLU A 67 -17.29 -12.96 -28.40
CA GLU A 67 -18.66 -12.45 -28.35
C GLU A 67 -19.58 -13.64 -28.16
N VAL A 68 -20.08 -13.80 -26.94
CA VAL A 68 -21.11 -14.77 -26.57
C VAL A 68 -22.46 -14.08 -26.62
N GLU A 69 -23.44 -14.73 -27.25
CA GLU A 69 -24.84 -14.34 -27.17
C GLU A 69 -25.34 -14.67 -25.75
N GLN A 70 -25.67 -13.64 -24.97
CA GLN A 70 -26.18 -13.78 -23.61
C GLN A 70 -27.70 -13.69 -23.65
N ASP A 71 -28.36 -14.70 -23.09
CA ASP A 71 -29.81 -14.69 -22.92
C ASP A 71 -30.18 -13.63 -21.86
N PRO A 72 -31.15 -12.73 -22.10
CA PRO A 72 -31.60 -11.77 -21.10
C PRO A 72 -32.09 -12.45 -19.82
N LEU A 73 -31.81 -11.80 -18.69
CA LEU A 73 -32.33 -12.27 -17.40
C LEU A 73 -33.88 -12.20 -17.40
N PRO A 74 -34.57 -13.20 -16.82
CA PRO A 74 -36.02 -13.17 -16.72
C PRO A 74 -36.47 -12.12 -15.69
N GLY A 75 -37.46 -11.31 -16.06
CA GLY A 75 -38.09 -10.30 -15.19
C GLY A 75 -38.00 -8.90 -15.77
N THR A 76 -38.99 -8.56 -16.60
CA THR A 76 -39.41 -7.17 -16.83
C THR A 76 -40.46 -6.77 -15.83
#